data_AF-A0A961GDE6-F1
#
_entry.id   AF-A0A961GDE6-F1
#
_cell.length_a   1.000
_cell.length_b   1.000
_cell.length_c   1.000
_cell.angle_alpha   90.00
_cell.angle_beta   90.00
_cell.angle_gamma   90.00
#
_symmetry.space_group_name_H-M   'P 1'
#
loop_
_entity.id
_entity.type
_entity.pdbx_description
1 polymer ?
#
loop_
_entity_poly.entity_id
_entity_poly.type
_entity_poly.pdbx_seq_one_letter_code
_entity_poly.pdbx_strand_id
1 'polypeptide(L)'
;MATLTDILSRHPAYRGIRWTLGDGDDYTTLLWYGPGKAPSEAEIRSHGGEVDDLLTLEARARAAEEGAFGQPGRLLAALGRFADLHEAVYSVLTAEQQAAIEAAHPGLVGECRAMRAMLRRAAGIE
;
A
#
# COMPACT_ATOMS: atom_id res chain seq x y z
N MET A 1 15.69 -1.79 4.03
CA MET A 1 15.42 -3.05 4.75
C MET A 1 14.54 -2.70 5.91
N ALA A 2 13.32 -3.22 5.88
CA ALA A 2 12.29 -2.96 6.87
C ALA A 2 12.77 -3.40 8.26
N THR A 3 12.52 -2.54 9.25
CA THR A 3 12.74 -2.84 10.67
C THR A 3 11.69 -3.84 11.19
N LEU A 4 11.93 -4.50 12.32
CA LEU A 4 10.91 -5.34 12.98
C LEU A 4 9.68 -4.50 13.30
N THR A 5 9.89 -3.25 13.73
CA THR A 5 8.84 -2.26 13.97
C THR A 5 8.04 -1.99 12.70
N ASP A 6 8.68 -1.77 11.56
CA ASP A 6 7.99 -1.60 10.27
C ASP A 6 7.14 -2.82 9.95
N ILE A 7 7.72 -4.02 10.08
CA ILE A 7 7.05 -5.27 9.72
C ILE A 7 5.85 -5.53 10.63
N LEU A 8 6.04 -5.47 11.95
CA LEU A 8 4.99 -5.70 12.95
C LEU A 8 3.87 -4.66 12.87
N SER A 9 4.17 -3.43 12.44
CA SER A 9 3.17 -2.37 12.29
C SER A 9 2.37 -2.46 10.99
N ARG A 10 3.00 -2.93 9.90
CA ARG A 10 2.46 -2.77 8.55
C ARG A 10 2.00 -4.08 7.92
N HIS A 11 2.60 -5.21 8.26
CA HIS A 11 2.26 -6.49 7.65
C HIS A 11 0.88 -6.99 8.12
N PRO A 12 0.01 -7.49 7.22
CA PRO A 12 -1.36 -7.91 7.58
C PRO A 12 -1.42 -8.98 8.67
N ALA A 13 -0.44 -9.87 8.76
CA ALA A 13 -0.42 -10.95 9.76
C ALA A 13 -0.34 -10.46 11.21
N TYR A 14 0.11 -9.21 11.43
CA TYR A 14 0.32 -8.64 12.78
C TYR A 14 -0.63 -7.47 13.07
N ARG A 15 -1.47 -7.09 12.12
CA ARG A 15 -2.40 -5.96 12.24
C ARG A 15 -3.40 -6.20 13.38
N GLY A 16 -3.52 -5.19 14.24
CA GLY A 16 -4.45 -5.23 15.39
C GLY A 16 -3.94 -6.06 16.57
N ILE A 17 -2.78 -6.71 16.45
CA ILE A 17 -2.13 -7.38 17.56
C ILE A 17 -1.34 -6.35 18.36
N ARG A 18 -1.51 -6.34 19.68
CA ARG A 18 -0.73 -5.49 20.55
C ARG A 18 0.63 -6.12 20.83
N TRP A 19 1.67 -5.34 20.65
CA TRP A 19 3.06 -5.69 20.96
C TRP A 19 3.80 -4.43 21.39
N THR A 20 4.93 -4.60 22.04
CA THR A 20 5.90 -3.52 22.30
C THR A 20 7.29 -4.04 21.99
N LEU A 21 8.11 -3.20 21.39
CA LEU A 21 9.55 -3.42 21.29
C LEU A 21 10.26 -2.41 22.20
N GLY A 22 11.37 -2.82 22.79
CA GLY A 22 12.30 -1.90 23.43
C GLY A 22 13.04 -1.04 22.42
N ASP A 23 13.82 -0.09 22.94
CA ASP A 23 14.63 0.79 22.10
C ASP A 23 15.65 -0.02 21.29
N GLY A 24 15.77 0.30 19.99
CA GLY A 24 16.78 -0.30 19.11
C GLY A 24 16.28 -1.40 18.16
N ASP A 25 14.96 -1.63 18.09
CA ASP A 25 14.37 -2.59 17.14
C ASP A 25 14.88 -4.04 17.35
N ASP A 26 15.22 -4.39 18.59
CA ASP A 26 15.75 -5.69 18.97
C ASP A 26 14.63 -6.67 19.36
N TYR A 27 14.56 -7.81 18.66
CA TYR A 27 13.62 -8.88 18.92
C TYR A 27 13.71 -9.41 20.37
N THR A 28 14.88 -9.38 21.01
CA THR A 28 15.03 -9.87 22.39
C THR A 28 14.19 -9.07 23.40
N THR A 29 13.79 -7.86 23.02
CA THR A 29 12.96 -6.96 23.83
C THR A 29 11.48 -6.99 23.45
N LEU A 30 11.08 -7.85 22.51
CA LEU A 30 9.70 -7.98 22.06
C LEU A 30 8.81 -8.52 23.19
N LEU A 31 7.82 -7.73 23.58
CA LEU A 31 6.69 -8.20 24.38
C LEU A 31 5.47 -8.36 23.47
N TRP A 32 4.93 -9.57 23.45
CA TRP A 32 3.77 -9.95 22.63
C TRP A 32 2.52 -10.06 23.49
N TYR A 33 1.48 -9.31 23.14
CA TYR A 33 0.18 -9.33 23.82
C TYR A 33 -0.93 -9.90 22.93
N GLY A 34 -0.55 -10.53 21.81
CA GLY A 34 -1.47 -11.21 20.91
C GLY A 34 -1.89 -12.60 21.41
N PRO A 35 -2.91 -13.20 20.77
CA PRO A 35 -3.27 -14.58 21.04
C PRO A 35 -2.13 -15.52 20.63
N GLY A 36 -1.89 -16.55 21.46
CA GLY A 36 -0.91 -17.59 21.17
C GLY A 36 0.54 -17.21 21.50
N LYS A 37 1.48 -17.96 20.91
CA LYS A 37 2.92 -17.75 21.09
C LYS A 37 3.39 -16.59 20.21
N ALA A 38 4.31 -15.78 20.72
CA ALA A 38 4.99 -14.77 19.91
C ALA A 38 5.67 -15.41 18.68
N PRO A 39 5.52 -14.81 17.48
CA PRO A 39 6.23 -15.26 16.27
C PRO A 39 7.73 -15.06 16.46
N SER A 40 8.54 -15.97 15.93
CA SER A 40 10.00 -15.87 15.97
C SER A 40 10.52 -14.70 15.13
N GLU A 41 11.73 -14.24 15.42
CA GLU A 41 12.38 -13.18 14.64
C GLU A 41 12.47 -13.54 13.16
N ALA A 42 12.79 -14.79 12.84
CA ALA A 42 12.90 -15.27 11.47
C ALA A 42 11.54 -15.22 10.74
N GLU A 43 10.45 -15.58 11.43
CA GLU A 43 9.09 -15.47 10.89
C GLU A 43 8.71 -14.01 10.62
N ILE A 44 9.01 -13.09 11.55
CA ILE A 44 8.78 -11.66 11.34
C ILE A 44 9.61 -11.18 10.13
N ARG A 45 10.91 -11.41 10.12
CA ARG A 45 11.82 -10.95 9.05
C ARG A 45 11.52 -11.55 7.69
N SER A 46 10.87 -12.72 7.61
CA SER A 46 10.45 -13.32 6.34
C SER A 46 9.49 -12.41 5.54
N HIS A 47 8.75 -11.54 6.22
CA HIS A 47 7.86 -10.55 5.60
C HIS A 47 8.56 -9.23 5.25
N GLY A 48 9.86 -9.10 5.52
CA GLY A 48 10.61 -7.86 5.32
C GLY A 48 10.61 -7.38 3.87
N GLY A 49 10.68 -8.30 2.90
CA GLY A 49 10.66 -7.96 1.47
C GLY A 49 9.36 -7.29 1.03
N GLU A 50 8.22 -7.84 1.44
CA GLU A 50 6.90 -7.26 1.12
C GLU A 50 6.75 -5.86 1.73
N VAL A 51 7.27 -5.66 2.95
CA VAL A 51 7.21 -4.36 3.64
C VAL A 51 8.21 -3.36 3.04
N ASP A 52 9.38 -3.80 2.59
CA ASP A 52 10.34 -2.97 1.85
C ASP A 52 9.74 -2.46 0.53
N ASP A 53 9.02 -3.31 -0.19
CA ASP A 53 8.33 -2.93 -1.43
C ASP A 53 7.24 -1.87 -1.15
N LEU A 54 6.47 -2.04 -0.06
CA LEU A 54 5.49 -1.05 0.39
C LEU A 54 6.14 0.29 0.77
N LEU A 55 7.21 0.26 1.56
CA LEU A 55 7.94 1.48 1.96
C LEU A 55 8.54 2.20 0.74
N THR A 56 9.04 1.44 -0.23
CA THR A 56 9.54 1.99 -1.50
C THR A 56 8.42 2.65 -2.31
N LEU A 57 7.25 2.02 -2.38
CA LEU A 57 6.08 2.58 -3.06
C LEU A 57 5.60 3.86 -2.36
N GLU A 58 5.51 3.87 -1.03
CA GLU A 58 5.15 5.04 -0.22
C GLU A 58 6.12 6.20 -0.44
N ALA A 59 7.44 5.94 -0.42
CA ALA A 59 8.44 6.96 -0.68
C ALA A 59 8.33 7.56 -2.09
N ARG A 60 8.05 6.72 -3.10
CA ARG A 60 7.81 7.17 -4.48
C ARG A 60 6.52 7.97 -4.62
N ALA A 61 5.45 7.56 -3.95
CA ALA A 61 4.18 8.29 -3.93
C ALA A 61 4.35 9.67 -3.27
N ARG A 62 4.99 9.72 -2.10
CA ARG A 62 5.29 10.96 -1.40
C ARG A 62 6.17 11.90 -2.21
N ALA A 63 7.22 11.38 -2.86
CA ALA A 63 8.06 12.19 -3.75
C ALA A 63 7.28 12.70 -4.98
N ALA A 64 6.33 11.90 -5.51
CA ALA A 64 5.45 12.33 -6.58
C ALA A 64 4.46 13.41 -6.12
N GLU A 65 3.93 13.34 -4.90
CA GLU A 65 3.07 14.35 -4.28
C GLU A 65 3.82 15.65 -4.00
N GLU A 66 4.98 15.58 -3.32
CA GLU A 66 5.84 16.73 -3.03
C GLU A 66 6.31 17.41 -4.33
N GLY A 67 6.56 16.64 -5.39
CA GLY A 67 6.88 17.17 -6.72
C GLY A 67 5.67 17.65 -7.54
N ALA A 68 4.45 17.28 -7.16
CA ALA A 68 3.19 17.67 -7.82
C ALA A 68 2.58 18.93 -7.21
N PHE A 69 2.80 19.19 -5.91
CA PHE A 69 2.46 20.47 -5.29
C PHE A 69 3.30 21.60 -5.88
N GLY A 70 2.74 22.26 -6.90
CA GLY A 70 3.36 23.38 -7.62
C GLY A 70 3.52 23.18 -9.13
N GLN A 71 3.27 21.97 -9.65
CA GLN A 71 3.33 21.68 -11.10
C GLN A 71 2.13 20.82 -11.56
N PRO A 72 1.07 21.43 -12.10
CA PRO A 72 -0.16 20.74 -12.52
C PRO A 72 0.04 19.52 -13.41
N GLY A 73 1.05 19.54 -14.29
CA GLY A 73 1.38 18.41 -15.17
C GLY A 73 1.87 17.15 -14.44
N ARG A 74 2.55 17.29 -13.29
CA ARG A 74 3.05 16.16 -12.50
C ARG A 74 1.94 15.51 -11.68
N LEU A 75 1.00 16.30 -11.17
CA LEU A 75 -0.22 15.82 -10.52
C LEU A 75 -1.05 14.98 -11.50
N LEU A 76 -1.28 15.50 -12.71
CA LEU A 76 -2.02 14.79 -13.76
C LEU A 76 -1.34 13.46 -14.15
N ALA A 77 -0.01 13.44 -14.24
CA ALA A 77 0.73 12.20 -14.52
C ALA A 77 0.66 11.18 -13.36
N ALA A 78 0.65 11.63 -12.11
CA ALA A 78 0.50 10.75 -10.94
C ALA A 78 -0.90 10.13 -10.87
N LEU A 79 -1.94 10.94 -11.09
CA LEU A 79 -3.34 10.48 -11.18
C LEU A 79 -3.53 9.47 -12.32
N GLY A 80 -2.85 9.67 -13.45
CA GLY A 80 -2.87 8.71 -14.56
C GLY A 80 -2.28 7.35 -14.20
N ARG A 81 -1.09 7.35 -13.59
CA ARG A 81 -0.45 6.10 -13.12
C ARG A 81 -1.30 5.38 -12.07
N PHE A 82 -1.92 6.13 -11.16
CA PHE A 82 -2.82 5.57 -10.16
C PHE A 82 -4.04 4.89 -10.81
N ALA A 83 -4.69 5.57 -11.77
CA ALA A 83 -5.85 5.02 -12.48
C ALA A 83 -5.51 3.77 -13.31
N ASP A 84 -4.36 3.77 -13.99
CA ASP A 84 -3.89 2.59 -14.73
C ASP A 84 -3.53 1.41 -13.80
N LEU A 85 -2.88 1.69 -12.67
CA LEU A 85 -2.55 0.66 -11.67
C LEU A 85 -3.82 0.07 -11.04
N HIS A 86 -4.79 0.93 -10.68
CA HIS A 86 -6.06 0.48 -10.14
C HIS A 86 -6.77 -0.46 -11.11
N GLU A 87 -6.88 -0.12 -12.40
CA GLU A 87 -7.53 -1.01 -13.38
C GLU A 87 -6.76 -2.34 -13.54
N ALA A 88 -5.42 -2.29 -13.62
CA ALA A 88 -4.60 -3.48 -13.74
C ALA A 88 -4.79 -4.44 -12.56
N VAL A 89 -4.76 -3.91 -11.32
CA VAL A 89 -5.01 -4.68 -10.10
C VAL A 89 -6.45 -5.18 -10.08
N TYR A 90 -7.43 -4.32 -10.33
CA TYR A 90 -8.84 -4.70 -10.29
C TYR A 90 -9.17 -5.82 -11.30
N SER A 91 -8.57 -5.81 -12.48
CA SER A 91 -8.81 -6.80 -13.54
C SER A 91 -8.34 -8.23 -13.21
N VAL A 92 -7.41 -8.39 -12.25
CA VAL A 92 -6.89 -9.70 -11.84
C VAL A 92 -7.54 -10.24 -10.56
N LEU A 93 -8.40 -9.45 -9.92
CA LEU A 93 -9.15 -9.85 -8.74
C LEU A 93 -10.29 -10.82 -9.11
N THR A 94 -10.67 -11.67 -8.17
CA THR A 94 -11.86 -12.51 -8.32
C THR A 94 -13.14 -11.66 -8.25
N ALA A 95 -14.25 -12.20 -8.77
CA ALA A 95 -15.54 -11.52 -8.73
C ALA A 95 -15.98 -11.16 -7.29
N GLU A 96 -15.70 -12.03 -6.30
CA GLU A 96 -15.99 -11.74 -4.89
C GLU A 96 -15.13 -10.59 -4.34
N GLN A 97 -13.85 -10.55 -4.68
CA GLN A 97 -12.96 -9.47 -4.27
C GLN A 97 -13.35 -8.13 -4.92
N GLN A 98 -13.71 -8.15 -6.21
CA GLN A 98 -14.23 -6.99 -6.91
C GLN A 98 -15.52 -6.48 -6.27
N ALA A 99 -16.46 -7.37 -5.97
CA ALA A 99 -17.72 -7.01 -5.30
C ALA A 99 -17.48 -6.44 -3.89
N ALA A 100 -16.52 -6.98 -3.14
CA ALA A 100 -16.15 -6.46 -1.82
C ALA A 100 -15.55 -5.04 -1.92
N ILE A 101 -14.72 -4.77 -2.92
CA ILE A 101 -14.17 -3.43 -3.18
C ILE A 101 -15.29 -2.45 -3.56
N GLU A 102 -16.20 -2.86 -4.45
CA GLU A 102 -17.32 -2.02 -4.87
C GLU A 102 -18.26 -1.70 -3.70
N ALA A 103 -18.47 -2.67 -2.80
CA ALA A 103 -19.28 -2.48 -1.60
C ALA A 103 -18.60 -1.58 -0.55
N ALA A 104 -17.28 -1.72 -0.37
CA ALA A 104 -16.51 -0.90 0.57
C ALA A 104 -16.28 0.53 0.06
N HIS A 105 -16.18 0.69 -1.26
CA HIS A 105 -15.87 1.96 -1.92
C HIS A 105 -16.80 2.18 -3.12
N PRO A 106 -18.09 2.48 -2.89
CA PRO A 106 -19.05 2.67 -3.97
C PRO A 106 -18.61 3.78 -4.92
N GLY A 107 -18.50 3.46 -6.21
CA GLY A 107 -18.17 4.43 -7.25
C GLY A 107 -16.68 4.64 -7.51
N LEU A 108 -15.78 4.17 -6.63
CA LEU A 108 -14.33 4.34 -6.81
C LEU A 108 -13.84 3.78 -8.14
N VAL A 109 -14.31 2.59 -8.53
CA VAL A 109 -13.92 1.94 -9.79
C VAL A 109 -14.40 2.77 -10.99
N GLY A 110 -15.62 3.31 -10.91
CA GLY A 110 -16.16 4.21 -11.91
C GLY A 110 -15.36 5.52 -12.04
N GLU A 111 -14.99 6.12 -10.91
CA GLU A 111 -14.19 7.34 -10.84
C GLU A 111 -12.77 7.12 -11.39
N CYS A 112 -12.11 6.01 -11.04
CA CYS A 112 -10.81 5.64 -11.58
C CYS A 112 -10.87 5.44 -13.11
N ARG A 113 -11.91 4.78 -13.62
CA ARG A 113 -12.12 4.63 -15.07
C ARG A 113 -12.37 5.96 -15.78
N ALA A 114 -13.21 6.82 -15.21
CA ALA A 114 -13.49 8.14 -15.75
C ALA A 114 -12.23 9.01 -15.79
N MET A 115 -11.45 9.00 -14.72
CA MET A 115 -10.17 9.71 -14.61
C MET A 115 -9.17 9.21 -15.66
N ARG A 116 -9.05 7.89 -15.85
CA ARG A 116 -8.19 7.31 -16.90
C ARG A 116 -8.59 7.77 -18.30
N ALA A 117 -9.87 7.69 -18.62
CA ALA A 117 -10.40 8.12 -19.93
C ALA A 117 -10.25 9.64 -20.16
N MET A 118 -10.34 10.45 -19.11
CA MET A 118 -10.08 11.89 -19.20
C MET A 118 -8.60 12.16 -19.50
N LEU A 119 -7.69 11.48 -18.81
CA LEU A 119 -6.25 11.67 -18.95
C LEU A 119 -5.71 11.18 -20.30
N ARG A 120 -6.25 10.09 -20.84
CA ARG A 120 -5.88 9.61 -22.18
C ARG A 120 -6.30 10.55 -23.30
N ARG A 121 -7.51 11.11 -23.21
CA ARG A 121 -7.98 12.17 -24.13
C ARG A 121 -7.10 13.41 -24.03
N ALA A 122 -6.74 13.84 -22.83
CA ALA A 122 -5.81 14.96 -22.64
C ALA A 122 -4.40 14.70 -23.21
N ALA A 123 -3.97 13.43 -23.29
CA ALA A 123 -2.70 13.02 -23.87
C ALA A 123 -2.76 12.75 -25.39
N GLY A 124 -3.94 12.82 -26.03
CA GLY A 124 -4.12 12.55 -27.46
C GLY A 124 -3.94 11.07 -27.84
N ILE A 125 -4.14 10.15 -26.89
CA ILE A 125 -3.99 8.69 -27.08
C ILE A 125 -5.31 8.04 -27.53
N GLU A 126 -6.45 8.72 -27.31
CA GLU A 126 -7.82 8.28 -27.64
C GLU A 126 -8.58 9.37 -28.42
#